data_AF-A0A2L0MZ91-F1
#
_entry.id   AF-A0A2L0MZ91-F1
#
_cell.length_a   1.000
_cell.length_b   1.000
_cell.length_c   1.000
_cell.angle_alpha   90.00
_cell.angle_beta   90.00
_cell.angle_gamma   90.00
#
_symmetry.space_group_name_H-M   'P 1'
#
loop_
_entity.id
_entity.type
_entity.pdbx_description
1 polymer ?
#
loop_
_entity_poly.entity_id
_entity_poly.type
_entity_poly.pdbx_seq_one_letter_code
_entity_poly.pdbx_strand_id
1 'polypeptide(L)'
;MSTLRVTAERLIILAHPNADALELAQVGLYRAVVAKGAYRTGDHAVYIPEQAVLPAELIEELGLTGRLAGSKADRVRAVRLRGELSQGIVCRPGALAGTDLAAAAESGEDFAELLGVTKWRPPIPTSMNGEVVRAPDLLPWVDIENLKRFPGIFEPGEPVVLTEKLHGSCCLVTYHAATGEVQVSSKGIGAQGLALAEDEHNLYWRAVRAHGIPEVAARLAERLGAERVGVFGEVFGAGVQDLTYGESGRTELPGYAAFDVSAVVEGRLRWLPAAELLDGELPVVPELWRGPFDPDTALAFAQGRETVSGRELHVREGVVIRPVTERWSPVVGGRAIAKVVGDAYLTRKGGTEYE
;
A
#
# COMPACT_ATOMS: atom_id res chain seq x y z
N MET A 1 2.82 4.81 -1.70
CA MET A 1 2.20 4.34 -2.94
C MET A 1 3.07 3.30 -3.66
N SER A 2 2.57 2.08 -3.92
CA SER A 2 3.23 1.17 -4.87
C SER A 2 3.47 1.86 -6.22
N THR A 3 4.59 1.60 -6.86
CA THR A 3 4.93 2.27 -8.13
C THR A 3 3.91 1.89 -9.20
N LEU A 4 3.33 2.89 -9.89
CA LEU A 4 2.54 2.60 -11.09
C LEU A 4 3.52 2.11 -12.15
N ARG A 5 3.37 0.87 -12.59
CA ARG A 5 4.12 0.30 -13.71
C ARG A 5 3.17 -0.45 -14.60
N VAL A 6 3.24 -0.19 -15.90
CA VAL A 6 2.45 -0.85 -16.94
C VAL A 6 3.40 -1.80 -17.68
N THR A 7 3.36 -3.07 -17.32
CA THR A 7 4.36 -4.07 -17.75
C THR A 7 3.73 -5.10 -18.66
N ALA A 8 4.55 -5.71 -19.54
CA ALA A 8 4.16 -6.93 -20.22
C ALA A 8 4.22 -8.11 -19.23
N GLU A 9 3.24 -9.00 -19.31
CA GLU A 9 3.02 -10.07 -18.36
C GLU A 9 2.63 -11.35 -19.10
N ARG A 10 3.14 -12.49 -18.63
CA ARG A 10 2.74 -13.80 -19.14
C ARG A 10 1.43 -14.21 -18.49
N LEU A 11 0.45 -14.57 -19.30
CA LEU A 11 -0.92 -14.86 -18.86
C LEU A 11 -1.16 -16.35 -18.58
N ILE A 12 -1.97 -16.62 -17.56
CA ILE A 12 -2.69 -17.88 -17.39
C ILE A 12 -4.18 -17.59 -17.59
N ILE A 13 -4.83 -18.30 -18.52
CA ILE A 13 -6.25 -18.11 -18.80
C ILE A 13 -7.06 -19.19 -18.08
N LEU A 14 -8.00 -18.74 -17.25
CA LEU A 14 -8.92 -19.58 -16.49
C LEU A 14 -10.35 -19.37 -16.99
N ALA A 15 -11.15 -20.43 -16.93
CA ALA A 15 -12.58 -20.33 -17.23
C ALA A 15 -13.28 -19.40 -16.22
N HIS A 16 -14.19 -18.55 -16.71
CA HIS A 16 -15.04 -17.77 -15.83
C HIS A 16 -16.19 -18.66 -15.32
N PRO A 17 -16.38 -18.84 -14.00
CA PRO A 17 -17.34 -19.82 -13.47
C PRO A 17 -18.80 -19.46 -13.78
N ASN A 18 -19.10 -18.17 -13.93
CA ASN A 18 -20.46 -17.66 -14.06
C ASN A 18 -20.73 -16.89 -15.38
N ALA A 19 -19.94 -17.12 -16.44
CA ALA A 19 -20.12 -16.41 -17.71
C ALA A 19 -19.55 -17.16 -18.92
N ASP A 20 -20.36 -17.37 -19.95
CA ASP A 20 -19.95 -18.13 -21.15
C ASP A 20 -19.08 -17.33 -22.13
N ALA A 21 -19.19 -16.00 -22.10
CA ALA A 21 -18.50 -15.08 -23.01
C ALA A 21 -17.24 -14.45 -22.41
N LEU A 22 -16.89 -14.79 -21.16
CA LEU A 22 -15.78 -14.20 -20.42
C LEU A 22 -14.82 -15.28 -19.92
N GLU A 23 -13.58 -14.87 -19.71
CA GLU A 23 -12.51 -15.65 -19.08
C GLU A 23 -11.77 -14.78 -18.05
N LEU A 24 -10.92 -15.39 -17.23
CA LEU A 24 -10.07 -14.69 -16.28
C LEU A 24 -8.61 -14.82 -16.74
N ALA A 25 -8.00 -13.69 -17.10
CA ALA A 25 -6.57 -13.60 -17.33
C ALA A 25 -5.86 -13.34 -15.99
N GLN A 26 -5.03 -14.30 -15.57
CA GLN A 26 -4.23 -14.19 -14.37
C GLN A 26 -2.85 -13.57 -14.69
N VAL A 27 -2.48 -12.57 -13.89
CA VAL A 27 -1.20 -11.84 -13.92
C VAL A 27 -0.65 -11.87 -12.49
N GLY A 28 0.43 -12.62 -12.24
CA GLY A 28 0.85 -12.94 -10.87
C GLY A 28 -0.29 -13.66 -10.12
N LEU A 29 -0.77 -13.07 -9.03
CA LEU A 29 -1.98 -13.49 -8.30
C LEU A 29 -3.19 -12.58 -8.54
N TYR A 30 -3.08 -11.58 -9.42
CA TYR A 30 -4.23 -10.81 -9.90
C TYR A 30 -5.02 -11.58 -10.95
N ARG A 31 -6.30 -11.25 -11.07
CA ARG A 31 -7.17 -11.72 -12.15
C ARG A 31 -7.88 -10.53 -12.78
N ALA A 32 -7.83 -10.44 -14.10
CA ALA A 32 -8.59 -9.48 -14.88
C ALA A 32 -9.56 -10.25 -15.78
N VAL A 33 -10.81 -9.79 -15.86
CA VAL A 33 -11.81 -10.38 -16.75
C VAL A 33 -11.50 -9.96 -18.19
N VAL A 34 -11.43 -10.93 -19.09
CA VAL A 34 -11.19 -10.74 -20.52
C VAL A 34 -12.28 -11.41 -21.34
N ALA A 35 -12.44 -10.99 -22.60
CA ALA A 35 -13.35 -11.65 -23.53
C ALA A 35 -12.85 -13.08 -23.84
N LYS A 36 -13.77 -14.03 -23.88
CA LYS A 36 -13.42 -15.44 -24.15
C LYS A 36 -12.72 -15.60 -25.49
N GLY A 37 -11.60 -16.32 -25.49
CA GLY A 37 -10.81 -16.59 -26.69
C GLY A 37 -9.95 -15.41 -27.18
N ALA A 38 -9.93 -14.27 -26.46
CA ALA A 38 -9.03 -13.15 -26.77
C ALA A 38 -7.56 -13.48 -26.49
N TYR A 39 -7.30 -14.40 -25.55
CA TYR A 39 -5.97 -14.82 -25.12
C TYR A 39 -5.92 -16.33 -24.91
N ARG A 40 -4.70 -16.88 -24.84
CA ARG A 40 -4.44 -18.27 -24.44
C ARG A 40 -3.41 -18.33 -23.32
N THR A 41 -3.45 -19.37 -22.50
CA THR A 41 -2.41 -19.58 -21.49
C THR A 41 -1.03 -19.65 -22.16
N GLY A 42 -0.09 -18.86 -21.65
CA GLY A 42 1.25 -18.70 -22.21
C GLY A 42 1.43 -17.47 -23.10
N ASP A 43 0.34 -16.80 -23.50
CA ASP A 43 0.39 -15.51 -24.17
C ASP A 43 1.05 -14.42 -23.31
N HIS A 44 1.63 -13.43 -23.96
CA HIS A 44 2.06 -12.18 -23.33
C HIS A 44 1.13 -11.03 -23.71
N ALA A 45 0.81 -10.19 -22.74
CA ALA A 45 -0.01 -8.99 -22.90
C ALA A 45 0.40 -7.93 -21.86
N VAL A 46 0.00 -6.68 -22.09
CA VAL A 46 0.24 -5.60 -21.14
C VAL A 46 -0.81 -5.62 -20.03
N TYR A 47 -0.35 -5.43 -18.80
CA TYR A 47 -1.18 -5.25 -17.63
C TYR A 47 -1.18 -3.79 -17.16
N ILE A 48 -2.36 -3.16 -17.16
CA ILE A 48 -2.57 -1.82 -16.61
C ILE A 48 -3.21 -1.97 -15.21
N PRO A 49 -2.51 -1.59 -14.13
CA PRO A 49 -3.00 -1.82 -12.77
C PRO A 49 -4.11 -0.85 -12.36
N GLU A 50 -4.70 -1.10 -11.20
CA GLU A 50 -5.64 -0.19 -10.54
C GLU A 50 -5.00 1.19 -10.26
N GLN A 51 -5.84 2.23 -10.11
CA GLN A 51 -5.44 3.64 -9.97
C GLN A 51 -4.76 4.24 -11.21
N ALA A 52 -4.56 3.49 -12.29
CA ALA A 52 -4.15 4.04 -13.57
C ALA A 52 -5.24 4.97 -14.15
N VAL A 53 -4.82 6.08 -14.74
CA VAL A 53 -5.65 7.00 -15.56
C VAL A 53 -5.18 6.83 -16.99
N LEU A 54 -6.11 6.45 -17.88
CA LEU A 54 -5.82 6.19 -19.28
C LEU A 54 -6.16 7.41 -20.14
N PRO A 55 -5.40 7.68 -21.23
CA PRO A 55 -5.79 8.67 -22.22
C PRO A 55 -7.04 8.21 -22.99
N ALA A 56 -7.83 9.16 -23.50
CA ALA A 56 -9.10 8.89 -24.18
C ALA A 56 -8.96 7.94 -25.37
N GLU A 57 -7.90 8.08 -26.15
CA GLU A 57 -7.59 7.25 -27.32
C GLU A 57 -7.43 5.78 -26.95
N LEU A 58 -6.68 5.49 -25.87
CA LEU A 58 -6.51 4.13 -25.36
C LEU A 58 -7.82 3.57 -24.80
N ILE A 59 -8.66 4.39 -24.16
CA ILE A 59 -9.97 3.95 -23.66
C ILE A 59 -10.88 3.54 -24.81
N GLU A 60 -10.91 4.33 -25.88
CA GLU A 60 -11.70 4.05 -27.08
C GLU A 60 -11.21 2.78 -27.77
N GLU A 61 -9.90 2.65 -27.97
CA GLU A 61 -9.26 1.46 -28.57
C GLU A 61 -9.63 0.17 -27.82
N LEU A 62 -9.62 0.22 -26.49
CA LEU A 62 -9.95 -0.93 -25.63
C LEU A 62 -11.46 -1.18 -25.49
N GLY A 63 -12.33 -0.34 -26.08
CA GLY A 63 -13.78 -0.46 -25.97
C GLY A 63 -14.31 -0.20 -24.55
N LEU A 64 -13.61 0.62 -23.77
CA LEU A 64 -13.90 0.91 -22.36
C LEU A 64 -14.59 2.26 -22.14
N THR A 65 -14.99 2.95 -23.20
CA THR A 65 -15.70 4.23 -23.15
C THR A 65 -16.88 4.20 -22.18
N GLY A 66 -16.84 5.06 -21.16
CA GLY A 66 -17.87 5.17 -20.13
C GLY A 66 -17.91 4.03 -19.10
N ARG A 67 -16.93 3.13 -19.10
CA ARG A 67 -16.90 1.95 -18.21
C ARG A 67 -15.92 2.08 -17.03
N LEU A 68 -14.96 3.00 -17.12
CA LEU A 68 -13.99 3.25 -16.06
C LEU A 68 -14.54 4.22 -15.00
N ALA A 69 -13.84 4.34 -13.89
CA ALA A 69 -14.25 5.18 -12.76
C ALA A 69 -13.80 6.64 -12.93
N GLY A 70 -14.28 7.50 -12.02
CA GLY A 70 -13.99 8.93 -12.02
C GLY A 70 -14.98 9.73 -12.87
N SER A 71 -15.03 11.05 -12.67
CA SER A 71 -15.94 11.94 -13.41
C SER A 71 -15.69 11.95 -14.91
N LYS A 72 -14.45 11.64 -15.33
CA LYS A 72 -14.05 11.52 -16.73
C LYS A 72 -14.16 10.10 -17.29
N ALA A 73 -14.54 9.12 -16.47
CA ALA A 73 -14.57 7.70 -16.82
C ALA A 73 -13.26 7.21 -17.46
N ASP A 74 -12.13 7.54 -16.83
CA ASP A 74 -10.76 7.28 -17.30
C ASP A 74 -9.89 6.50 -16.30
N ARG A 75 -10.40 6.24 -15.10
CA ARG A 75 -9.63 5.62 -14.00
C ARG A 75 -9.93 4.13 -13.81
N VAL A 76 -8.90 3.30 -13.86
CA VAL A 76 -8.97 1.87 -13.56
C VAL A 76 -9.24 1.65 -12.07
N ARG A 77 -10.22 0.81 -11.76
CA ARG A 77 -10.50 0.33 -10.41
C ARG A 77 -10.85 -1.16 -10.44
N ALA A 78 -10.67 -1.85 -9.32
CA ALA A 78 -11.27 -3.16 -9.17
C ALA A 78 -12.80 -3.11 -9.30
N VAL A 79 -13.35 -4.11 -9.97
CA VAL A 79 -14.80 -4.30 -10.13
C VAL A 79 -15.16 -5.76 -9.93
N ARG A 80 -16.43 -6.05 -9.65
CA ARG A 80 -16.98 -7.40 -9.77
C ARG A 80 -17.76 -7.53 -11.07
N LEU A 81 -17.42 -8.53 -11.87
CA LEU A 81 -18.14 -8.87 -13.09
C LEU A 81 -18.63 -10.30 -12.93
N ARG A 82 -19.96 -10.47 -12.91
CA ARG A 82 -20.61 -11.79 -12.75
C ARG A 82 -20.08 -12.58 -11.52
N GLY A 83 -19.84 -11.87 -10.43
CA GLY A 83 -19.36 -12.44 -9.15
C GLY A 83 -17.84 -12.44 -8.98
N GLU A 84 -17.08 -12.52 -10.08
CA GLU A 84 -15.61 -12.57 -10.04
C GLU A 84 -15.00 -11.18 -9.87
N LEU A 85 -13.94 -11.09 -9.07
CA LEU A 85 -13.13 -9.89 -8.95
C LEU A 85 -12.27 -9.72 -10.21
N SER A 86 -12.34 -8.53 -10.82
CA SER A 86 -11.47 -8.10 -11.91
C SER A 86 -10.60 -6.95 -11.43
N GLN A 87 -9.29 -7.15 -11.41
CA GLN A 87 -8.28 -6.19 -11.00
C GLN A 87 -7.40 -5.82 -12.20
N GLY A 88 -7.33 -4.53 -12.51
CA GLY A 88 -6.58 -4.03 -13.66
C GLY A 88 -7.22 -4.36 -15.01
N ILE A 89 -6.46 -4.10 -16.08
CA ILE A 89 -6.83 -4.36 -17.47
C ILE A 89 -5.71 -5.15 -18.13
N VAL A 90 -6.06 -6.19 -18.89
CA VAL A 90 -5.13 -6.94 -19.75
C VAL A 90 -5.42 -6.60 -21.20
N CYS A 91 -4.43 -6.04 -21.90
CA CYS A 91 -4.58 -5.53 -23.26
C CYS A 91 -3.33 -5.71 -24.14
N ARG A 92 -3.51 -5.52 -25.44
CA ARG A 92 -2.44 -5.41 -26.44
C ARG A 92 -2.66 -4.13 -27.25
N PRO A 93 -2.25 -2.96 -26.73
CA PRO A 93 -2.51 -1.70 -27.39
C PRO A 93 -1.75 -1.61 -28.72
N GLY A 94 -2.34 -0.95 -29.72
CA GLY A 94 -1.77 -0.79 -31.05
C GLY A 94 -0.44 -0.04 -31.05
N ALA A 95 -0.22 0.84 -30.07
CA ALA A 95 1.06 1.51 -29.84
C ALA A 95 2.23 0.54 -29.57
N LEU A 96 1.94 -0.71 -29.19
CA LEU A 96 2.92 -1.78 -28.97
C LEU A 96 2.88 -2.85 -30.07
N ALA A 97 2.26 -2.56 -31.21
CA ALA A 97 2.27 -3.47 -32.34
C ALA A 97 3.71 -3.69 -32.84
N GLY A 98 4.15 -4.95 -32.85
CA GLY A 98 5.51 -5.32 -33.24
C GLY A 98 6.53 -5.36 -32.10
N THR A 99 6.15 -4.94 -30.88
CA THR A 99 6.97 -5.12 -29.68
C THR A 99 7.01 -6.59 -29.27
N ASP A 100 8.19 -7.12 -28.97
CA ASP A 100 8.34 -8.45 -28.37
C ASP A 100 7.95 -8.39 -26.88
N LEU A 101 6.68 -8.63 -26.61
CA LEU A 101 6.14 -8.60 -25.25
C LEU A 101 6.71 -9.70 -24.34
N ALA A 102 7.29 -10.77 -24.89
CA ALA A 102 7.95 -11.78 -24.07
C ALA A 102 9.29 -11.25 -23.54
N ALA A 103 10.12 -10.69 -24.44
CA ALA A 103 11.37 -10.04 -24.04
C ALA A 103 11.13 -8.85 -23.09
N ALA A 104 10.09 -8.05 -23.35
CA ALA A 104 9.71 -6.94 -22.48
C ALA A 104 9.24 -7.38 -21.09
N ALA A 105 8.57 -8.53 -20.98
CA ALA A 105 8.16 -9.09 -19.69
C ALA A 105 9.39 -9.51 -18.87
N GLU A 106 10.42 -10.08 -19.51
CA GLU A 106 11.67 -10.48 -18.86
C GLU A 106 12.50 -9.27 -18.39
N SER A 107 12.53 -8.19 -19.18
CA SER A 107 13.26 -6.96 -18.83
C SER A 107 12.50 -6.08 -17.83
N GLY A 108 11.20 -6.34 -17.63
CA GLY A 108 10.32 -5.52 -16.82
C GLY A 108 10.10 -4.13 -17.41
N GLU A 109 10.07 -3.99 -18.74
CA GLU A 109 9.87 -2.70 -19.39
C GLU A 109 8.56 -2.04 -18.95
N ASP A 110 8.63 -0.75 -18.61
CA ASP A 110 7.46 0.03 -18.19
C ASP A 110 6.94 0.88 -19.34
N PHE A 111 5.76 0.54 -19.82
CA PHE A 111 5.07 1.20 -20.93
C PHE A 111 4.17 2.36 -20.49
N ALA A 112 4.18 2.76 -19.21
CA ALA A 112 3.27 3.79 -18.71
C ALA A 112 3.41 5.12 -19.47
N GLU A 113 4.65 5.60 -19.67
CA GLU A 113 4.92 6.84 -20.41
C GLU A 113 4.51 6.72 -21.89
N LEU A 114 4.92 5.63 -22.56
CA LEU A 114 4.60 5.39 -23.96
C LEU A 114 3.09 5.33 -24.22
N LEU A 115 2.33 4.76 -23.29
CA LEU A 115 0.88 4.64 -23.39
C LEU A 115 0.12 5.85 -22.81
N GLY A 116 0.82 6.89 -22.34
CA GLY A 116 0.22 8.06 -21.70
C GLY A 116 -0.54 7.74 -20.40
N VAL A 117 -0.26 6.61 -19.77
CA VAL A 117 -0.93 6.15 -18.55
C VAL A 117 -0.29 6.81 -17.33
N THR A 118 -1.10 7.49 -16.54
CA THR A 118 -0.64 8.20 -15.33
C THR A 118 -1.29 7.64 -14.07
N LYS A 119 -0.75 7.98 -12.90
CA LYS A 119 -1.31 7.53 -11.62
C LYS A 119 -2.33 8.53 -11.11
N TRP A 120 -3.55 8.06 -10.85
CA TRP A 120 -4.54 8.86 -10.14
C TRP A 120 -4.10 9.11 -8.70
N ARG A 121 -4.21 10.37 -8.26
CA ARG A 121 -4.00 10.77 -6.87
C ARG A 121 -5.24 11.50 -6.37
N PRO A 122 -5.81 11.11 -5.21
CA PRO A 122 -6.87 11.88 -4.60
C PRO A 122 -6.38 13.25 -4.13
N PRO A 123 -7.26 14.25 -4.03
CA PRO A 123 -6.93 15.51 -3.38
C PRO A 123 -6.62 15.27 -1.90
N ILE A 124 -5.56 15.89 -1.39
CA ILE A 124 -5.16 15.78 0.02
C ILE A 124 -6.06 16.72 0.86
N PRO A 125 -6.71 16.22 1.92
CA PRO A 125 -7.47 17.08 2.85
C PRO A 125 -6.59 18.16 3.48
N THR A 126 -7.14 19.35 3.72
CA THR A 126 -6.38 20.50 4.26
C THR A 126 -5.72 20.19 5.60
N SER A 127 -6.38 19.42 6.48
CA SER A 127 -5.82 19.01 7.78
C SER A 127 -4.66 18.02 7.71
N MET A 128 -4.46 17.40 6.54
CA MET A 128 -3.34 16.50 6.24
C MET A 128 -2.25 17.21 5.42
N ASN A 129 -2.43 18.50 5.16
CA ASN A 129 -1.45 19.36 4.52
C ASN A 129 -0.99 20.42 5.52
N GLY A 130 0.13 21.08 5.26
CA GLY A 130 0.68 22.09 6.15
C GLY A 130 1.88 22.79 5.52
N GLU A 131 2.43 23.77 6.23
CA GLU A 131 3.73 24.30 5.88
C GLU A 131 4.78 23.18 5.96
N VAL A 132 5.67 23.13 4.98
CA VAL A 132 6.71 22.10 4.89
C VAL A 132 8.09 22.72 5.04
N VAL A 133 8.94 22.03 5.77
CA VAL A 133 10.35 22.39 6.00
C VAL A 133 11.26 21.28 5.49
N ARG A 134 12.51 21.63 5.15
CA ARG A 134 13.49 20.61 4.77
C ARG A 134 13.82 19.73 5.96
N ALA A 135 13.81 18.42 5.75
CA ALA A 135 14.14 17.43 6.77
C ALA A 135 15.08 16.37 6.16
N PRO A 136 16.34 16.73 5.86
CA PRO A 136 17.30 15.83 5.22
C PRO A 136 17.63 14.59 6.08
N ASP A 137 17.38 14.69 7.39
CA ASP A 137 17.66 13.63 8.36
C ASP A 137 16.42 12.81 8.78
N LEU A 138 15.26 13.10 8.17
CA LEU A 138 14.04 12.31 8.35
C LEU A 138 14.33 10.85 7.98
N LEU A 139 14.03 9.93 8.89
CA LEU A 139 14.23 8.51 8.60
C LEU A 139 13.21 8.05 7.55
N PRO A 140 13.68 7.42 6.46
CA PRO A 140 12.84 7.12 5.32
C PRO A 140 11.85 5.99 5.63
N TRP A 141 10.65 6.12 5.10
CA TRP A 141 9.68 5.04 5.03
C TRP A 141 9.56 4.50 3.61
N VAL A 142 9.37 3.18 3.47
CA VAL A 142 9.40 2.51 2.17
C VAL A 142 8.03 2.44 1.51
N ASP A 143 8.04 2.26 0.19
CA ASP A 143 6.87 1.77 -0.52
C ASP A 143 6.69 0.27 -0.30
N ILE A 144 5.44 -0.12 -0.03
CA ILE A 144 5.06 -1.51 0.19
C ILE A 144 4.36 -2.00 -1.06
N GLU A 145 5.00 -2.95 -1.73
CA GLU A 145 4.49 -3.58 -2.93
C GLU A 145 3.39 -4.61 -2.61
N ASN A 146 2.53 -4.87 -3.60
CA ASN A 146 1.46 -5.84 -3.42
C ASN A 146 1.97 -7.26 -3.68
N LEU A 147 1.72 -8.19 -2.74
CA LEU A 147 2.11 -9.59 -2.87
C LEU A 147 1.51 -10.23 -4.11
N LYS A 148 0.31 -9.81 -4.54
CA LYS A 148 -0.31 -10.31 -5.77
C LYS A 148 0.50 -9.98 -7.02
N ARG A 149 1.28 -8.90 -6.99
CA ARG A 149 2.20 -8.54 -8.09
C ARG A 149 3.52 -9.29 -7.99
N PHE A 150 4.06 -9.40 -6.78
CA PHE A 150 5.38 -9.95 -6.53
C PHE A 150 5.29 -11.13 -5.55
N PRO A 151 4.75 -12.29 -5.98
CA PRO A 151 4.53 -13.42 -5.10
C PRO A 151 5.83 -14.02 -4.55
N GLY A 152 6.98 -13.78 -5.22
CA GLY A 152 8.30 -14.27 -4.80
C GLY A 152 9.01 -13.42 -3.76
N ILE A 153 8.38 -12.40 -3.15
CA ILE A 153 9.03 -11.60 -2.09
C ILE A 153 9.45 -12.48 -0.90
N PHE A 154 8.65 -13.51 -0.60
CA PHE A 154 8.85 -14.46 0.50
C PHE A 154 9.00 -15.87 -0.05
N GLU A 155 9.88 -16.66 0.56
CA GLU A 155 10.02 -18.07 0.22
C GLU A 155 8.88 -18.87 0.89
N PRO A 156 8.28 -19.86 0.20
CA PRO A 156 7.31 -20.75 0.83
C PRO A 156 7.87 -21.37 2.12
N GLY A 157 7.11 -21.28 3.21
CA GLY A 157 7.51 -21.78 4.52
C GLY A 157 8.37 -20.86 5.37
N GLU A 158 8.85 -19.72 4.83
CA GLU A 158 9.62 -18.74 5.59
C GLU A 158 8.79 -18.19 6.77
N PRO A 159 9.35 -18.03 7.99
CA PRO A 159 8.61 -17.45 9.11
C PRO A 159 8.24 -15.99 8.84
N VAL A 160 6.94 -15.69 8.77
CA VAL A 160 6.41 -14.33 8.57
C VAL A 160 5.36 -13.97 9.62
N VAL A 161 5.10 -12.67 9.72
CA VAL A 161 4.07 -12.05 10.54
C VAL A 161 3.13 -11.28 9.63
N LEU A 162 1.83 -11.45 9.84
CA LEU A 162 0.76 -10.71 9.17
C LEU A 162 0.13 -9.77 10.18
N THR A 163 0.21 -8.47 9.92
CA THR A 163 -0.50 -7.45 10.69
C THR A 163 -1.69 -6.93 9.89
N GLU A 164 -2.73 -6.49 10.57
CA GLU A 164 -3.82 -5.76 9.93
C GLU A 164 -3.27 -4.52 9.21
N LYS A 165 -3.66 -4.35 7.95
CA LYS A 165 -3.42 -3.10 7.24
C LYS A 165 -4.53 -2.12 7.62
N LEU A 166 -4.16 -1.04 8.29
CA LEU A 166 -5.09 0.04 8.63
C LEU A 166 -5.27 0.97 7.43
N HIS A 167 -6.46 1.55 7.37
CA HIS A 167 -6.86 2.53 6.39
C HIS A 167 -6.95 3.92 7.05
N GLY A 168 -5.89 4.69 6.91
CA GLY A 168 -5.77 6.00 7.51
C GLY A 168 -4.80 6.85 6.73
N SER A 169 -3.97 7.62 7.42
CA SER A 169 -2.89 8.37 6.81
C SER A 169 -1.58 8.06 7.52
N CYS A 170 -0.60 7.65 6.72
CA CYS A 170 0.71 7.22 7.18
C CYS A 170 1.46 8.39 7.83
N CYS A 171 1.79 8.25 9.11
CA CYS A 171 2.47 9.22 9.94
C CYS A 171 3.90 8.74 10.22
N LEU A 172 4.87 9.57 9.82
CA LEU A 172 6.29 9.32 10.01
C LEU A 172 6.79 10.24 11.13
N VAL A 173 7.43 9.67 12.14
CA VAL A 173 8.08 10.43 13.21
C VAL A 173 9.55 10.05 13.25
N THR A 174 10.44 11.04 13.26
CA THR A 174 11.88 10.85 13.55
C THR A 174 12.25 11.70 14.75
N TYR A 175 12.78 11.06 15.79
CA TYR A 175 13.34 11.70 16.97
C TYR A 175 14.87 11.71 16.89
N HIS A 176 15.49 12.85 17.24
CA HIS A 176 16.94 13.05 17.26
C HIS A 176 17.45 13.06 18.70
N ALA A 177 18.25 12.05 19.07
CA ALA A 177 18.70 11.87 20.45
C ALA A 177 19.62 13.01 20.96
N ALA A 178 20.41 13.59 20.07
CA ALA A 178 21.37 14.64 20.45
C ALA A 178 20.71 15.99 20.77
N THR A 179 19.57 16.30 20.15
CA THR A 179 18.92 17.62 20.23
C THR A 179 17.54 17.57 20.87
N GLY A 180 16.91 16.39 20.92
CA GLY A 180 15.50 16.26 21.25
C GLY A 180 14.56 16.70 20.12
N GLU A 181 15.09 17.06 18.95
CA GLU A 181 14.28 17.49 17.80
C GLU A 181 13.37 16.34 17.31
N VAL A 182 12.15 16.70 16.92
CA VAL A 182 11.16 15.79 16.33
C VAL A 182 10.80 16.28 14.95
N GLN A 183 10.89 15.39 13.97
CA GLN A 183 10.45 15.62 12.60
C GLN A 183 9.22 14.74 12.34
N VAL A 184 8.11 15.37 11.94
CA VAL A 184 6.84 14.69 11.61
C VAL A 184 6.55 14.86 10.14
N SER A 185 6.17 13.80 9.45
CA SER A 185 5.84 13.85 8.03
C SER A 185 4.72 12.88 7.67
N SER A 186 4.13 13.08 6.50
CA SER A 186 3.32 12.05 5.85
C SER A 186 4.19 11.22 4.92
N LYS A 187 3.64 10.13 4.39
CA LYS A 187 4.36 9.33 3.39
C LYS A 187 4.76 10.15 2.15
N GLY A 188 3.83 10.91 1.57
CA GLY A 188 4.07 11.68 0.36
C GLY A 188 5.04 12.86 0.55
N ILE A 189 4.99 13.52 1.72
CA ILE A 189 5.88 14.63 2.06
C ILE A 189 7.28 14.10 2.41
N GLY A 190 7.35 13.02 3.20
CA GLY A 190 8.62 12.41 3.62
C GLY A 190 9.43 11.83 2.47
N ALA A 191 8.77 11.30 1.44
CA ALA A 191 9.43 10.83 0.22
C ALA A 191 10.17 11.94 -0.55
N GLN A 192 9.87 13.22 -0.27
CA GLN A 192 10.53 14.38 -0.87
C GLN A 192 11.65 14.95 0.04
N GLY A 193 11.97 14.30 1.16
CA GLY A 193 12.94 14.80 2.15
C GLY A 193 12.42 16.02 2.92
N LEU A 194 11.10 16.11 3.10
CA LEU A 194 10.42 17.20 3.79
C LEU A 194 9.70 16.70 5.05
N ALA A 195 9.55 17.58 6.02
CA ALA A 195 8.70 17.40 7.19
C ALA A 195 7.65 18.51 7.26
N LEU A 196 6.57 18.25 7.97
CA LEU A 196 5.56 19.25 8.30
C LEU A 196 6.10 20.15 9.42
N ALA A 197 6.02 21.46 9.22
CA ALA A 197 6.22 22.41 10.30
C ALA A 197 5.22 22.13 11.44
N GLU A 198 5.63 22.40 12.66
CA GLU A 198 4.82 22.16 13.84
C GLU A 198 3.57 23.04 13.87
N ASP A 199 2.40 22.42 13.93
CA ASP A 199 1.11 23.09 13.90
C ASP A 199 0.10 22.30 14.76
N GLU A 200 -0.54 22.97 15.72
CA GLU A 200 -1.53 22.38 16.63
C GLU A 200 -2.83 21.95 15.96
N HIS A 201 -3.09 22.43 14.73
CA HIS A 201 -4.26 22.05 13.94
C HIS A 201 -3.95 20.93 12.94
N ASN A 202 -2.67 20.66 12.66
CA ASN A 202 -2.26 19.60 11.76
C ASN A 202 -2.55 18.22 12.37
N LEU A 203 -3.15 17.32 11.58
CA LEU A 203 -3.59 16.00 12.05
C LEU A 203 -2.44 15.17 12.62
N TYR A 204 -1.28 15.17 11.96
CA TYR A 204 -0.14 14.35 12.37
C TYR A 204 0.46 14.87 13.68
N TRP A 205 0.71 16.18 13.78
CA TRP A 205 1.24 16.79 15.01
C TRP A 205 0.30 16.59 16.19
N ARG A 206 -1.03 16.68 15.99
CA ARG A 206 -2.02 16.36 17.02
C ARG A 206 -1.91 14.91 17.49
N ALA A 207 -1.84 13.95 16.58
CA ALA A 207 -1.69 12.54 16.93
C ALA A 207 -0.36 12.27 17.66
N VAL A 208 0.75 12.81 17.14
CA VAL A 208 2.09 12.66 17.71
C VAL A 208 2.15 13.15 19.16
N ARG A 209 1.59 14.33 19.44
CA ARG A 209 1.55 14.90 20.79
C ARG A 209 0.59 14.14 21.71
N ALA A 210 -0.61 13.82 21.23
CA ALA A 210 -1.64 13.17 22.06
C ALA A 210 -1.23 11.77 22.54
N HIS A 211 -0.45 11.04 21.72
CA HIS A 211 0.06 9.71 22.06
C HIS A 211 1.44 9.72 22.74
N GLY A 212 2.06 10.89 22.94
CA GLY A 212 3.39 10.98 23.56
C GLY A 212 4.49 10.24 22.79
N ILE A 213 4.41 10.24 21.46
CA ILE A 213 5.35 9.52 20.59
C ILE A 213 6.81 10.00 20.79
N PRO A 214 7.09 11.32 20.92
CA PRO A 214 8.45 11.80 21.17
C PRO A 214 9.07 11.23 22.45
N GLU A 215 8.29 11.13 23.53
CA GLU A 215 8.76 10.61 24.81
C GLU A 215 9.08 9.11 24.73
N VAL A 216 8.24 8.35 24.02
CA VAL A 216 8.51 6.93 23.73
C VAL A 216 9.76 6.79 22.88
N ALA A 217 9.90 7.58 21.81
CA ALA A 217 11.07 7.55 20.93
C ALA A 217 12.36 7.94 21.66
N ALA A 218 12.31 8.88 22.62
CA ALA A 218 13.42 9.25 23.46
C ALA A 218 13.88 8.10 24.38
N ARG A 219 12.94 7.42 25.06
CA ARG A 219 13.25 6.22 25.86
C ARG A 219 13.85 5.11 25.01
N LEU A 220 13.33 4.91 23.79
CA LEU A 220 13.89 3.96 22.83
C LEU A 220 15.31 4.34 22.41
N ALA A 221 15.56 5.62 22.13
CA ALA A 221 16.87 6.09 21.73
C ALA A 221 17.92 5.83 22.81
N GLU A 222 17.59 6.13 24.07
CA GLU A 222 18.45 5.83 25.22
C GLU A 222 18.69 4.32 25.37
N ARG A 223 17.62 3.51 25.36
CA ARG A 223 17.70 2.05 25.51
C ARG A 223 18.54 1.39 24.43
N LEU A 224 18.48 1.90 23.20
CA LEU A 224 19.15 1.33 22.03
C LEU A 224 20.54 1.94 21.77
N GLY A 225 20.90 3.02 22.46
CA GLY A 225 22.07 3.84 22.10
C GLY A 225 21.96 4.41 20.68
N ALA A 226 20.74 4.77 20.27
CA ALA A 226 20.46 5.25 18.91
C ALA A 226 20.62 6.77 18.79
N GLU A 227 21.21 7.22 17.68
CA GLU A 227 21.33 8.63 17.31
C GLU A 227 19.98 9.21 16.88
N ARG A 228 19.18 8.39 16.18
CA ARG A 228 17.84 8.71 15.73
C ARG A 228 16.92 7.51 15.88
N VAL A 229 15.65 7.75 16.22
CA VAL A 229 14.60 6.72 16.28
C VAL A 229 13.43 7.15 15.39
N GLY A 230 13.01 6.25 14.51
CA GLY A 230 11.86 6.38 13.65
C GLY A 230 10.70 5.59 14.22
N VAL A 231 9.55 6.24 14.45
CA VAL A 231 8.29 5.56 14.81
C VAL A 231 7.29 5.83 13.69
N PHE A 232 6.82 4.77 13.06
CA PHE A 232 5.94 4.84 11.90
C PHE A 232 4.59 4.23 12.26
N GLY A 233 3.52 4.97 12.00
CA GLY A 233 2.17 4.53 12.31
C GLY A 233 1.14 5.07 11.34
N GLU A 234 -0.09 4.64 11.53
CA GLU A 234 -1.24 5.09 10.77
C GLU A 234 -2.12 5.94 11.69
N VAL A 235 -2.41 7.18 11.30
CA VAL A 235 -3.46 7.98 11.95
C VAL A 235 -4.78 7.64 11.25
N PHE A 236 -5.84 7.32 11.97
CA PHE A 236 -7.12 6.90 11.40
C PHE A 236 -8.31 7.46 12.17
N GLY A 237 -9.51 7.30 11.61
CA GLY A 237 -10.75 7.78 12.23
C GLY A 237 -11.63 8.61 11.31
N ALA A 238 -12.83 8.92 11.78
CA ALA A 238 -13.73 9.84 11.12
C ALA A 238 -13.05 11.18 10.86
N GLY A 239 -13.15 11.68 9.62
CA GLY A 239 -12.46 12.89 9.17
C GLY A 239 -11.01 12.68 8.74
N VAL A 240 -10.47 11.46 8.85
CA VAL A 240 -9.21 11.05 8.23
C VAL A 240 -9.52 10.36 6.90
N GLN A 241 -10.14 9.18 6.95
CA GLN A 241 -10.58 8.38 5.80
C GLN A 241 -11.96 7.75 6.09
N ASP A 242 -12.54 7.00 5.13
CA ASP A 242 -13.88 6.42 5.24
C ASP A 242 -14.00 5.28 6.26
N LEU A 243 -12.92 4.54 6.48
CA LEU A 243 -12.86 3.48 7.50
C LEU A 243 -12.42 4.08 8.84
N THR A 244 -13.38 4.22 9.75
CA THR A 244 -13.18 5.03 10.96
C THR A 244 -12.68 4.23 12.15
N TYR A 245 -12.82 2.91 12.17
CA TYR A 245 -12.49 2.06 13.33
C TYR A 245 -13.19 2.47 14.64
N GLY A 246 -14.24 3.29 14.56
CA GLY A 246 -14.91 3.87 15.72
C GLY A 246 -14.17 5.07 16.34
N GLU A 247 -13.06 5.48 15.74
CA GLU A 247 -12.24 6.63 16.15
C GLU A 247 -12.59 7.88 15.33
N SER A 248 -12.01 9.01 15.74
CA SER A 248 -12.16 10.30 15.07
C SER A 248 -10.84 11.04 15.02
N GLY A 249 -10.47 11.59 13.86
CA GLY A 249 -9.30 12.48 13.74
C GLY A 249 -9.54 13.88 14.33
N ARG A 250 -10.74 14.12 14.88
CA ARG A 250 -11.17 15.43 15.41
C ARG A 250 -11.19 15.49 16.93
N THR A 251 -11.01 14.36 17.63
CA THR A 251 -10.92 14.29 19.10
C THR A 251 -9.56 14.73 19.63
N GLU A 252 -9.44 14.92 20.94
CA GLU A 252 -8.17 15.23 21.60
C GLU A 252 -7.15 14.08 21.45
N LEU A 253 -7.62 12.84 21.38
CA LEU A 253 -6.83 11.66 21.05
C LEU A 253 -7.29 11.11 19.69
N PRO A 254 -6.62 11.48 18.58
CA PRO A 254 -6.86 10.86 17.28
C PRO A 254 -6.56 9.36 17.29
N GLY A 255 -7.28 8.58 16.49
CA GLY A 255 -6.95 7.16 16.27
C GLY A 255 -5.54 7.05 15.70
N TYR A 256 -4.70 6.22 16.32
CA TYR A 256 -3.32 5.99 15.90
C TYR A 256 -2.91 4.55 16.23
N ALA A 257 -2.12 3.94 15.36
CA ALA A 257 -1.42 2.69 15.67
C ALA A 257 -0.08 2.63 14.93
N ALA A 258 1.00 2.35 15.67
CA ALA A 258 2.32 2.13 15.13
C ALA A 258 2.40 0.78 14.39
N PHE A 259 3.04 0.76 13.22
CA PHE A 259 3.27 -0.45 12.44
C PHE A 259 4.75 -0.75 12.23
N ASP A 260 5.67 0.18 12.51
CA ASP A 260 7.09 -0.10 12.41
C ASP A 260 7.97 0.85 13.23
N VAL A 261 9.19 0.40 13.51
CA VAL A 261 10.24 1.17 14.18
C VAL A 261 11.54 1.03 13.42
N SER A 262 12.26 2.14 13.25
CA SER A 262 13.66 2.11 12.83
C SER A 262 14.55 2.88 13.80
N ALA A 263 15.84 2.61 13.77
CA ALA A 263 16.83 3.34 14.56
C ALA A 263 18.15 3.45 13.81
N VAL A 264 18.84 4.58 13.97
CA VAL A 264 20.23 4.73 13.53
C VAL A 264 21.12 4.46 14.73
N VAL A 265 21.80 3.31 14.71
CA VAL A 265 22.72 2.88 15.76
C VAL A 265 24.11 2.72 15.14
N GLU A 266 25.09 3.48 15.65
CA GLU A 266 26.46 3.52 15.12
C GLU A 266 26.48 3.88 13.62
N GLY A 267 25.75 4.93 13.24
CA GLY A 267 25.61 5.37 11.85
C GLY A 267 24.87 4.41 10.91
N ARG A 268 24.29 3.31 11.41
CA ARG A 268 23.57 2.31 10.59
C ARG A 268 22.09 2.30 10.90
N LEU A 269 21.27 2.45 9.85
CA LEU A 269 19.82 2.27 9.94
C LEU A 269 19.48 0.78 10.17
N ARG A 270 18.67 0.51 11.19
CA ARG A 270 18.15 -0.81 11.54
C ARG A 270 16.64 -0.74 11.66
N TRP A 271 15.94 -1.75 11.16
CA TRP A 271 14.51 -1.95 11.38
C TRP A 271 14.31 -2.90 12.55
N LEU A 272 13.32 -2.60 13.39
CA LEU A 272 13.16 -3.25 14.69
C LEU A 272 11.70 -3.70 14.89
N PRO A 273 11.45 -4.76 15.68
CA PRO A 273 10.10 -5.28 15.90
C PRO A 273 9.25 -4.31 16.71
N ALA A 274 8.40 -3.53 16.03
CA ALA A 274 7.54 -2.52 16.66
C ALA A 274 6.64 -3.08 17.76
N ALA A 275 6.03 -4.25 17.53
CA ALA A 275 5.14 -4.89 18.49
C ALA A 275 5.84 -5.18 19.84
N GLU A 276 7.10 -5.61 19.82
CA GLU A 276 7.86 -5.90 21.04
C GLU A 276 8.38 -4.61 21.70
N LEU A 277 8.80 -3.63 20.90
CA LEU A 277 9.41 -2.41 21.44
C LEU A 277 8.41 -1.41 22.00
N LEU A 278 7.17 -1.43 21.49
CA LEU A 278 6.12 -0.47 21.80
C LEU A 278 4.98 -1.06 22.65
N ASP A 279 5.09 -2.34 23.05
CA ASP A 279 4.10 -2.98 23.92
C ASP A 279 3.90 -2.18 25.21
N GLY A 280 2.63 -1.87 25.51
CA GLY A 280 2.25 -1.02 26.65
C GLY A 280 2.65 0.46 26.56
N GLU A 281 3.36 0.89 25.51
CA GLU A 281 3.87 2.26 25.33
C GLU A 281 3.06 3.02 24.28
N LEU A 282 2.73 2.38 23.15
CA LEU A 282 1.89 2.95 22.09
C LEU A 282 0.91 1.89 21.56
N PRO A 283 -0.26 2.30 21.03
CA PRO A 283 -1.09 1.39 20.25
C PRO A 283 -0.29 0.88 19.04
N VAL A 284 -0.28 -0.43 18.82
CA VAL A 284 0.36 -1.08 17.68
C VAL A 284 -0.69 -1.76 16.80
N VAL A 285 -0.43 -1.84 15.50
CA VAL A 285 -1.32 -2.56 14.59
C VAL A 285 -1.44 -4.03 15.01
N PRO A 286 -2.63 -4.63 14.97
CA PRO A 286 -2.83 -5.97 15.50
C PRO A 286 -2.14 -7.02 14.63
N GLU A 287 -1.41 -7.93 15.28
CA GLU A 287 -0.92 -9.17 14.67
C GLU A 287 -2.10 -10.13 14.50
N LEU A 288 -2.34 -10.55 13.26
CA LEU A 288 -3.43 -11.46 12.92
C LEU A 288 -2.95 -12.89 12.79
N TRP A 289 -1.69 -13.07 12.42
CA TRP A 289 -1.09 -14.38 12.22
C TRP A 289 0.43 -14.32 12.22
N ARG A 290 1.04 -15.42 12.69
CA ARG A 290 2.47 -15.67 12.65
C ARG A 290 2.72 -17.14 12.36
N GLY A 291 3.62 -17.43 11.43
CA GLY A 291 3.90 -18.80 11.02
C GLY A 291 4.64 -18.91 9.68
N PRO A 292 4.67 -20.12 9.08
CA PRO A 292 5.33 -20.38 7.80
C PRO A 292 4.56 -19.78 6.63
N PHE A 293 5.21 -18.93 5.82
CA PHE A 293 4.56 -18.21 4.73
C PHE A 293 3.89 -19.15 3.73
N ASP A 294 2.61 -18.88 3.49
CA ASP A 294 1.78 -19.49 2.47
C ASP A 294 0.95 -18.38 1.82
N PRO A 295 1.01 -18.22 0.48
CA PRO A 295 0.27 -17.15 -0.21
C PRO A 295 -1.24 -17.21 0.02
N ASP A 296 -1.83 -18.40 0.06
CA ASP A 296 -3.28 -18.57 0.24
C ASP A 296 -3.71 -18.13 1.64
N THR A 297 -2.90 -18.46 2.66
CA THR A 297 -3.06 -17.96 4.03
C THR A 297 -3.04 -16.43 4.06
N ALA A 298 -2.06 -15.78 3.41
CA ALA A 298 -2.00 -14.32 3.35
C ALA A 298 -3.20 -13.69 2.61
N LEU A 299 -3.64 -14.30 1.51
CA LEU A 299 -4.82 -13.88 0.77
C LEU A 299 -6.11 -14.03 1.59
N ALA A 300 -6.24 -15.13 2.35
CA ALA A 300 -7.38 -15.38 3.22
C ALA A 300 -7.42 -14.38 4.39
N PHE A 301 -6.28 -14.17 5.05
CA PHE A 301 -6.18 -13.18 6.11
C PHE A 301 -6.45 -11.77 5.61
N ALA A 302 -6.17 -11.40 4.36
CA ALA A 302 -6.52 -10.08 3.84
C ALA A 302 -8.03 -9.80 3.77
N GLN A 303 -8.88 -10.83 3.84
CA GLN A 303 -10.33 -10.69 3.79
C GLN A 303 -10.94 -10.53 5.19
N GLY A 304 -12.22 -10.15 5.22
CA GLY A 304 -13.02 -10.15 6.45
C GLY A 304 -13.13 -8.78 7.13
N ARG A 305 -13.53 -8.82 8.40
CA ARG A 305 -13.74 -7.62 9.23
C ARG A 305 -12.44 -7.15 9.86
N GLU A 306 -12.41 -5.86 10.18
CA GLU A 306 -11.33 -5.26 10.97
C GLU A 306 -11.34 -5.77 12.42
N THR A 307 -10.17 -5.84 13.05
CA THR A 307 -10.00 -6.28 14.44
C THR A 307 -9.63 -5.16 15.40
N VAL A 308 -9.19 -4.01 14.86
CA VAL A 308 -8.66 -2.86 15.62
C VAL A 308 -9.69 -2.34 16.63
N SER A 309 -10.95 -2.23 16.25
CA SER A 309 -12.00 -1.68 17.13
C SER A 309 -12.56 -2.69 18.14
N GLY A 310 -12.26 -3.98 17.97
CA GLY A 310 -12.89 -5.09 18.69
C GLY A 310 -14.39 -5.28 18.40
N ARG A 311 -14.97 -4.54 17.43
CA ARG A 311 -16.41 -4.51 17.12
C ARG A 311 -16.77 -4.82 15.67
N GLU A 312 -15.79 -5.14 14.83
CA GLU A 312 -15.98 -5.53 13.43
C GLU A 312 -16.80 -4.50 12.60
N LEU A 313 -16.54 -3.21 12.82
CA LEU A 313 -17.41 -2.11 12.34
C LEU A 313 -17.50 -2.05 10.81
N HIS A 314 -16.42 -2.41 10.13
CA HIS A 314 -16.33 -2.41 8.67
C HIS A 314 -15.41 -3.53 8.17
N VAL A 315 -15.29 -3.64 6.85
CA VAL A 315 -14.30 -4.53 6.24
C VAL A 315 -12.91 -4.03 6.54
N ARG A 316 -11.97 -4.95 6.70
CA ARG A 316 -10.55 -4.64 6.80
C ARG A 316 -10.00 -4.26 5.45
N GLU A 317 -9.01 -3.38 5.41
CA GLU A 317 -8.32 -3.07 4.15
C GLU A 317 -7.52 -4.27 3.67
N GLY A 318 -6.80 -4.93 4.57
CA GLY A 318 -6.05 -6.12 4.24
C GLY A 318 -5.00 -6.46 5.29
N VAL A 319 -3.85 -6.93 4.83
CA VAL A 319 -2.70 -7.26 5.68
C VAL A 319 -1.39 -6.71 5.13
N VAL A 320 -0.45 -6.48 6.03
CA VAL A 320 0.97 -6.28 5.72
C VAL A 320 1.73 -7.52 6.19
N ILE A 321 2.61 -8.04 5.33
CA ILE A 321 3.41 -9.24 5.55
C ILE A 321 4.87 -8.84 5.71
N ARG A 322 5.54 -9.41 6.71
CA ARG A 322 6.97 -9.17 7.01
C ARG A 322 7.61 -10.48 7.46
N PRO A 323 8.89 -10.75 7.18
CA PRO A 323 9.59 -11.87 7.81
C PRO A 323 9.72 -11.61 9.31
N VAL A 324 9.74 -12.68 10.10
CA VAL A 324 10.00 -12.58 11.56
C VAL A 324 11.37 -11.96 11.81
N THR A 325 12.34 -12.23 10.94
CA THR A 325 13.67 -11.59 10.94
C THR A 325 13.80 -10.69 9.72
N GLU A 326 13.98 -9.38 9.92
CA GLU A 326 14.13 -8.41 8.84
C GLU A 326 15.24 -8.85 7.87
N ARG A 327 14.95 -8.78 6.57
CA ARG A 327 15.92 -9.04 5.50
C ARG A 327 15.65 -8.20 4.27
N TRP A 328 16.67 -8.07 3.45
CA TRP A 328 16.55 -7.52 2.11
C TRP A 328 15.89 -8.53 1.16
N SER A 329 15.15 -8.03 0.17
CA SER A 329 14.49 -8.81 -0.88
C SER A 329 15.03 -8.40 -2.26
N PRO A 330 15.62 -9.33 -3.03
CA PRO A 330 16.04 -9.05 -4.40
C PRO A 330 14.87 -8.77 -5.34
N VAL A 331 13.68 -9.28 -5.02
CA VAL A 331 12.48 -9.15 -5.87
C VAL A 331 12.01 -7.70 -5.94
N VAL A 332 12.11 -6.97 -4.83
CA VAL A 332 11.66 -5.57 -4.73
C VAL A 332 12.82 -4.59 -4.53
N GLY A 333 14.07 -5.08 -4.50
CA GLY A 333 15.26 -4.23 -4.34
C GLY A 333 15.35 -3.50 -3.00
N GLY A 334 14.65 -3.98 -1.96
CA GLY A 334 14.47 -3.27 -0.71
C GLY A 334 14.13 -4.21 0.44
N ARG A 335 13.31 -3.76 1.38
CA ARG A 335 12.86 -4.59 2.49
C ARG A 335 11.95 -5.71 2.00
N ALA A 336 12.06 -6.90 2.59
CA ALA A 336 11.08 -7.97 2.40
C ALA A 336 9.77 -7.59 3.12
N ILE A 337 8.96 -6.75 2.51
CA ILE A 337 7.66 -6.34 3.02
C ILE A 337 6.67 -6.25 1.87
N ALA A 338 5.49 -6.79 2.08
CA ALA A 338 4.42 -6.74 1.09
C ALA A 338 3.09 -6.45 1.75
N LYS A 339 2.10 -6.08 0.94
CA LYS A 339 0.71 -5.97 1.37
C LYS A 339 -0.19 -6.85 0.51
N VAL A 340 -1.30 -7.27 1.09
CA VAL A 340 -2.46 -7.77 0.34
C VAL A 340 -3.65 -6.92 0.72
N VAL A 341 -4.41 -6.48 -0.27
CA VAL A 341 -5.65 -5.71 -0.08
C VAL A 341 -6.83 -6.63 -0.35
N GLY A 342 -7.80 -6.62 0.56
CA GLY A 342 -9.00 -7.46 0.52
C GLY A 342 -9.99 -7.04 -0.57
N ASP A 343 -10.74 -8.01 -1.08
CA ASP A 343 -11.59 -7.83 -2.25
C ASP A 343 -12.80 -6.94 -1.93
N ALA A 344 -13.35 -7.10 -0.73
CA ALA A 344 -14.47 -6.30 -0.25
C ALA A 344 -14.06 -4.83 -0.06
N TYR A 345 -12.83 -4.58 0.38
CA TYR A 345 -12.27 -3.23 0.47
C TYR A 345 -12.10 -2.59 -0.91
N LEU A 346 -11.50 -3.32 -1.87
CA LEU A 346 -11.24 -2.82 -3.23
C LEU A 346 -12.53 -2.47 -3.98
N THR A 347 -13.64 -3.13 -3.64
CA THR A 347 -14.93 -2.96 -4.31
C THR A 347 -15.95 -2.17 -3.48
N ARG A 348 -15.53 -1.60 -2.34
CA ARG A 348 -16.40 -0.83 -1.46
C ARG A 348 -16.91 0.44 -2.15
N LYS A 349 -18.12 0.85 -1.79
CA LYS A 349 -18.75 2.05 -2.36
C LYS A 349 -18.36 3.27 -1.55
N GLY A 350 -18.00 4.36 -2.24
CA GLY A 350 -17.72 5.66 -1.60
C GLY A 350 -16.43 5.72 -0.79
N GLY A 351 -15.51 4.78 -0.98
CA GLY A 351 -14.24 4.77 -0.25
C GLY A 351 -13.32 5.94 -0.59
N THR A 352 -12.50 6.35 0.38
CA THR A 352 -11.43 7.33 0.23
C THR A 352 -10.08 6.61 0.08
N GLU A 353 -9.06 7.27 -0.47
CA GLU A 353 -7.72 6.68 -0.63
C GLU A 353 -6.63 7.75 -0.45
N TYR A 354 -6.83 8.68 0.50
CA TYR A 354 -5.89 9.78 0.73
C TYR A 354 -4.51 9.23 1.11
N GLU A 355 -3.43 9.81 0.57
CA GLU A 355 -2.04 9.39 0.86
C GLU A 355 -1.12 10.58 1.11
#